data_AF-A0A2A4X6X9-F1
#
_entry.id   AF-A0A2A4X6X9-F1
#
_cell.length_a   1.000
_cell.length_b   1.000
_cell.length_c   1.000
_cell.angle_alpha   90.00
_cell.angle_beta   90.00
_cell.angle_gamma   90.00
#
_symmetry.space_group_name_H-M   'P 1'
#
loop_
_entity.id
_entity.type
_entity.pdbx_description
1 polymer ?
#
loop_
_entity_poly.entity_id
_entity_poly.type
_entity_poly.pdbx_seq_one_letter_code
_entity_poly.pdbx_strand_id
1 'polypeptide(L)'
;MSRTFFLASVLPPLELKAPAEILFDKLVFLYEENLDSRDRKALSHLRSFIDLSNVCRVIEGKPIDMRGNFSEQEIDEGLLHNVFLPEELFHFLDTYESKEERIKNFPLFELLFLKQQAEKTVGFRSFYFRFQFELKVLLAHWRSIKMGDSVLESVGSELEEEDFIVHLKGIKEQKNWHFPEEFSGLKAILEKTDKNPEEQYEAIEAYKFARIQSYVQDKVFSMDYLLGYFALFVLVEDYQKLKVKQQHQWLETVCEGIG
;
A
#
# COMPACT_ATOMS: atom_id res chain seq x y z
N MET A 1 24.91 -14.48 -13.02
CA MET A 1 23.49 -14.91 -13.17
C MET A 1 22.86 -14.81 -11.80
N SER A 2 21.84 -13.96 -11.65
CA SER A 2 21.10 -13.80 -10.40
C SER A 2 20.47 -15.14 -9.99
N ARG A 3 20.50 -15.49 -8.70
CA ARG A 3 19.98 -16.77 -8.18
C ARG A 3 18.45 -16.78 -8.08
N THR A 4 17.77 -15.90 -8.82
CA THR A 4 16.31 -15.73 -8.89
C THR A 4 15.57 -17.06 -9.04
N PHE A 5 16.09 -17.97 -9.87
CA PHE A 5 15.52 -19.31 -10.10
C PHE A 5 15.45 -20.16 -8.82
N PHE A 6 16.51 -20.13 -8.02
CA PHE A 6 16.58 -20.87 -6.76
C PHE A 6 15.68 -20.25 -5.71
N LEU A 7 15.65 -18.92 -5.65
CA LEU A 7 14.83 -18.21 -4.69
C LEU A 7 13.34 -18.44 -4.95
N ALA A 8 12.88 -18.32 -6.20
CA ALA A 8 11.47 -18.51 -6.54
C ALA A 8 10.95 -19.93 -6.23
N SER A 9 11.81 -20.96 -6.29
CA SER A 9 11.41 -22.35 -6.01
C SER A 9 11.41 -22.73 -4.53
N VAL A 10 12.09 -21.96 -3.67
CA VAL A 10 12.14 -22.21 -2.21
C VAL A 10 11.17 -21.35 -1.42
N LEU A 11 10.56 -20.35 -2.04
CA LEU A 11 9.57 -19.51 -1.38
C LEU A 11 8.26 -20.29 -1.18
N PRO A 12 7.74 -20.37 0.06
CA PRO A 12 6.50 -21.08 0.32
C PRO A 12 5.32 -20.36 -0.35
N PRO A 13 4.27 -21.09 -0.78
CA PRO A 13 3.08 -20.45 -1.34
C PRO A 13 2.44 -19.51 -0.31
N LEU A 14 1.83 -18.43 -0.80
CA LEU A 14 1.09 -17.49 0.03
C LEU A 14 -0.40 -17.63 -0.24
N GLU A 15 -1.18 -17.56 0.84
CA GLU A 15 -2.64 -17.48 0.79
C GLU A 15 -3.09 -16.39 1.75
N LEU A 16 -3.99 -15.51 1.30
CA LEU A 16 -4.42 -14.37 2.12
C LEU A 16 -4.90 -14.75 3.53
N LYS A 17 -5.67 -15.84 3.62
CA LYS A 17 -6.32 -16.28 4.86
C LYS A 17 -5.45 -17.21 5.71
N ALA A 18 -4.25 -17.56 5.25
CA ALA A 18 -3.30 -18.37 6.01
C ALA A 18 -2.13 -17.49 6.49
N PRO A 19 -1.55 -17.76 7.67
CA PRO A 19 -0.30 -17.14 8.05
C PRO A 19 0.82 -17.57 7.08
N ALA A 20 1.76 -16.68 6.81
CA ALA A 20 2.96 -17.02 6.05
C ALA A 20 3.79 -18.06 6.81
N GLU A 21 4.35 -19.04 6.09
CA GLU A 21 5.15 -20.12 6.70
C GLU A 21 6.50 -19.65 7.23
N ILE A 22 7.01 -18.53 6.70
CA ILE A 22 8.28 -17.93 7.11
C ILE A 22 8.04 -16.53 7.68
N LEU A 23 8.89 -16.14 8.62
CA LEU A 23 8.90 -14.79 9.17
C LEU A 23 9.54 -13.78 8.21
N PHE A 24 9.20 -12.51 8.36
CA PHE A 24 9.74 -11.43 7.54
C PHE A 24 11.28 -11.40 7.51
N ASP A 25 11.94 -11.51 8.68
CA ASP A 25 13.41 -11.50 8.75
C ASP A 25 14.04 -12.64 7.94
N LYS A 26 13.35 -13.79 7.88
CA LYS A 26 13.80 -14.92 7.07
C LYS A 26 13.64 -14.63 5.57
N LEU A 27 12.55 -13.97 5.16
CA LEU A 27 12.35 -13.53 3.78
C LEU A 27 13.44 -12.52 3.36
N VAL A 28 13.71 -11.52 4.20
CA VAL A 28 14.76 -10.52 3.95
C VAL A 28 16.12 -11.21 3.82
N PHE A 29 16.46 -12.10 4.75
CA PHE A 29 17.70 -12.88 4.68
C PHE A 29 17.81 -13.67 3.36
N LEU A 30 16.72 -14.34 2.92
CA LEU A 30 16.72 -15.07 1.65
C LEU A 30 16.95 -14.13 0.46
N TYR A 31 16.41 -12.92 0.48
CA TYR A 31 16.64 -11.92 -0.55
C TYR A 31 18.08 -11.40 -0.52
N GLU A 32 18.64 -11.12 0.65
CA GLU A 32 20.00 -10.62 0.81
C GLU A 32 21.06 -11.60 0.28
N GLU A 33 20.86 -12.89 0.52
CA GLU A 33 21.77 -13.97 0.11
C GLU A 33 21.71 -14.31 -1.40
N ASN A 34 20.60 -13.97 -2.07
CA ASN A 34 20.33 -14.43 -3.44
C ASN A 34 20.22 -13.31 -4.47
N LEU A 35 19.94 -12.08 -4.05
CA LEU A 35 19.82 -10.93 -4.94
C LEU A 35 21.13 -10.16 -5.03
N ASP A 36 21.45 -9.70 -6.24
CA ASP A 36 22.57 -8.79 -6.45
C ASP A 36 22.22 -7.35 -6.00
N SER A 37 23.19 -6.44 -6.03
CA SER A 37 22.99 -5.05 -5.59
C SER A 37 21.91 -4.31 -6.37
N ARG A 38 21.74 -4.62 -7.66
CA ARG A 38 20.72 -4.00 -8.52
C ARG A 38 19.34 -4.51 -8.15
N ASP A 39 19.18 -5.82 -7.97
CA ASP A 39 17.92 -6.45 -7.58
C ASP A 39 17.50 -6.03 -6.16
N ARG A 40 18.46 -5.94 -5.22
CA ARG A 40 18.21 -5.40 -3.86
C ARG A 40 17.76 -3.94 -3.89
N LYS A 41 18.31 -3.12 -4.79
CA LYS A 41 17.82 -1.75 -4.98
C LYS A 41 16.37 -1.72 -5.45
N ALA A 42 15.96 -2.67 -6.30
CA ALA A 42 14.56 -2.75 -6.73
C ALA A 42 13.61 -3.08 -5.58
N LEU A 43 13.99 -4.02 -4.71
CA LEU A 43 13.25 -4.32 -3.49
C LEU A 43 13.21 -3.12 -2.52
N SER A 44 14.34 -2.44 -2.34
CA SER A 44 14.42 -1.27 -1.46
C SER A 44 13.48 -0.15 -1.91
N HIS A 45 13.35 0.08 -3.22
CA HIS A 45 12.36 1.03 -3.75
C HIS A 45 10.91 0.61 -3.44
N LEU A 46 10.61 -0.69 -3.38
CA LEU A 46 9.27 -1.15 -2.99
C LEU A 46 9.02 -0.91 -1.49
N ARG A 47 10.04 -1.18 -0.66
CA ARG A 47 10.02 -0.93 0.79
C ARG A 47 9.93 0.55 1.15
N SER A 48 10.39 1.46 0.28
CA SER A 48 10.31 2.90 0.55
C SER A 48 8.88 3.43 0.66
N PHE A 49 7.90 2.70 0.10
CA PHE A 49 6.48 3.03 0.33
C PHE A 49 6.04 2.75 1.78
N ILE A 50 6.60 1.70 2.39
CA ILE A 50 6.40 1.41 3.81
C ILE A 50 7.12 2.46 4.66
N ASP A 51 8.36 2.83 4.30
CA ASP A 51 9.09 3.91 4.97
C ASP A 51 8.33 5.23 4.93
N LEU A 52 7.68 5.53 3.81
CA LEU A 52 6.86 6.70 3.72
C LEU A 52 5.72 6.67 4.74
N SER A 53 5.02 5.54 4.86
CA SER A 53 4.01 5.37 5.92
C SER A 53 4.61 5.48 7.32
N ASN A 54 5.84 5.00 7.52
CA ASN A 54 6.56 5.08 8.79
C ASN A 54 6.87 6.52 9.19
N VAL A 55 7.20 7.41 8.24
CA VAL A 55 7.38 8.84 8.54
C VAL A 55 6.13 9.43 9.19
N CYS A 56 4.95 9.14 8.63
CA CYS A 56 3.70 9.61 9.23
C CYS A 56 3.48 9.01 10.62
N ARG A 57 3.80 7.71 10.81
CA ARG A 57 3.71 7.06 12.13
C ARG A 57 4.65 7.71 13.15
N VAL A 58 5.88 8.04 12.78
CA VAL A 58 6.84 8.76 13.65
C VAL A 58 6.27 10.12 14.04
N ILE A 59 5.77 10.90 13.07
CA ILE A 59 5.13 12.20 13.34
C ILE A 59 3.95 12.03 14.31
N GLU A 60 3.14 10.97 14.15
CA GLU A 60 2.02 10.64 15.02
C GLU A 60 2.44 10.13 16.42
N GLY A 61 3.68 9.67 16.59
CA GLY A 61 4.15 8.98 17.81
C GLY A 61 3.68 7.53 17.90
N LYS A 62 3.51 6.86 16.75
CA LYS A 62 3.08 5.46 16.63
C LYS A 62 4.26 4.55 16.27
N PRO A 63 4.24 3.26 16.64
CA PRO A 63 5.26 2.30 16.26
C PRO A 63 5.42 2.17 14.73
N ILE A 64 6.65 2.12 14.26
CA ILE A 64 6.95 1.94 12.84
C ILE A 64 6.72 0.51 12.37
N ASP A 65 6.58 0.35 11.06
CA ASP A 65 6.63 -0.92 10.38
C ASP A 65 8.08 -1.32 10.07
N MET A 66 8.59 -2.35 10.75
CA MET A 66 9.97 -2.84 10.56
C MET A 66 10.24 -3.41 9.17
N ARG A 67 9.22 -3.52 8.31
CA ARG A 67 9.36 -4.03 6.94
C ARG A 67 9.83 -2.97 5.93
N GLY A 68 9.82 -1.69 6.34
CA GLY A 68 10.49 -0.59 5.65
C GLY A 68 12.02 -0.77 5.58
N ASN A 69 12.74 0.08 4.85
CA ASN A 69 14.20 0.05 4.80
C ASN A 69 14.85 0.60 6.07
N PHE A 70 14.18 1.50 6.78
CA PHE A 70 14.78 2.28 7.87
C PHE A 70 14.20 1.91 9.24
N SER A 71 15.06 1.93 10.24
CA SER A 71 14.69 1.91 11.65
C SER A 71 14.10 3.26 12.10
N GLU A 72 13.50 3.29 13.29
CA GLU A 72 12.93 4.52 13.86
C GLU A 72 14.00 5.60 14.03
N GLN A 73 15.18 5.21 14.52
CA GLN A 73 16.33 6.11 14.66
C GLN A 73 16.79 6.68 13.31
N GLU A 74 16.87 5.86 12.26
CA GLU A 74 17.28 6.32 10.93
C GLU A 74 16.24 7.26 10.31
N ILE A 75 14.95 7.05 10.58
CA ILE A 75 13.89 7.98 10.16
C ILE A 75 14.02 9.30 10.91
N ASP A 76 14.21 9.27 12.23
CA ASP A 76 14.41 10.49 13.03
C ASP A 76 15.63 11.29 12.58
N GLU A 77 16.77 10.62 12.36
CA GLU A 77 17.99 11.24 11.81
C GLU A 77 17.75 11.80 10.41
N GLY A 78 17.01 11.07 9.57
CA GLY A 78 16.62 11.51 8.23
C GLY A 78 15.77 12.77 8.23
N LEU A 79 14.81 12.86 9.17
CA LEU A 79 13.95 14.03 9.35
C LEU A 79 14.70 15.22 9.97
N LEU A 80 15.68 14.98 10.84
CA LEU A 80 16.47 16.04 11.48
C LEU A 80 17.53 16.65 10.55
N HIS A 81 18.12 15.82 9.69
CA HIS A 81 19.27 16.20 8.85
C HIS A 81 18.96 16.25 7.35
N ASN A 82 17.72 16.01 6.95
CA ASN A 82 17.27 15.95 5.56
C ASN A 82 18.07 14.94 4.71
N VAL A 83 18.22 13.72 5.22
CA VAL A 83 18.98 12.64 4.58
C VAL A 83 18.16 11.34 4.50
N PHE A 84 18.57 10.42 3.63
CA PHE A 84 18.00 9.07 3.41
C PHE A 84 16.55 8.99 2.89
N LEU A 85 15.72 10.00 3.13
CA LEU A 85 14.33 10.09 2.69
C LEU A 85 14.21 10.86 1.35
N PRO A 86 13.09 10.71 0.62
CA PRO A 86 12.87 11.44 -0.63
C PRO A 86 12.89 12.96 -0.44
N GLU A 87 13.50 13.70 -1.38
CA GLU A 87 13.58 15.17 -1.32
C GLU A 87 12.18 15.81 -1.29
N GLU A 88 11.24 15.22 -2.03
CA GLU A 88 9.86 15.67 -2.09
C GLU A 88 9.17 15.65 -0.70
N LEU A 89 9.59 14.75 0.20
CA LEU A 89 9.07 14.69 1.57
C LEU A 89 9.48 15.93 2.36
N PHE A 90 10.72 16.40 2.22
CA PHE A 90 11.18 17.57 2.96
C PHE A 90 10.44 18.82 2.50
N HIS A 91 10.23 18.98 1.19
CA HIS A 91 9.37 20.05 0.66
C HIS A 91 7.95 19.99 1.23
N PHE A 92 7.37 18.80 1.38
CA PHE A 92 6.07 18.63 2.04
C PHE A 92 6.11 19.06 3.52
N LEU A 93 7.15 18.66 4.26
CA LEU A 93 7.30 19.01 5.69
C LEU A 93 7.57 20.51 5.91
N ASP A 94 8.21 21.17 4.96
CA ASP A 94 8.42 22.62 4.96
C ASP A 94 7.13 23.39 4.61
N THR A 95 6.27 22.79 3.78
CA THR A 95 4.99 23.40 3.38
C THR A 95 3.96 23.40 4.52
N TYR A 96 3.96 22.35 5.36
CA TYR A 96 3.03 22.19 6.47
C TYR A 96 3.76 22.28 7.81
N GLU A 97 3.55 23.36 8.56
CA GLU A 97 4.33 23.64 9.77
C GLU A 97 3.88 22.79 10.97
N SER A 98 2.57 22.62 11.15
CA SER A 98 2.04 21.89 12.32
C SER A 98 1.96 20.38 12.09
N LYS A 99 2.05 19.61 13.18
CA LYS A 99 1.86 18.16 13.17
C LYS A 99 0.49 17.79 12.59
N GLU A 100 -0.55 18.54 12.96
CA GLU A 100 -1.93 18.32 12.54
C GLU A 100 -2.09 18.55 11.04
N GLU A 101 -1.49 19.60 10.49
CA GLU A 101 -1.50 19.85 9.04
C GLU A 101 -0.73 18.78 8.27
N ARG A 102 0.44 18.37 8.77
CA ARG A 102 1.22 17.27 8.16
C ARG A 102 0.41 16.00 8.10
N ILE A 103 -0.21 15.59 9.21
CA ILE A 103 -1.05 14.37 9.24
C ILE A 103 -2.24 14.51 8.29
N LYS A 104 -2.92 15.66 8.28
CA LYS A 104 -4.08 15.90 7.43
C LYS A 104 -3.76 15.84 5.94
N ASN A 105 -2.61 16.37 5.53
CA ASN A 105 -2.22 16.46 4.12
C ASN A 105 -1.33 15.29 3.66
N PHE A 106 -0.87 14.43 4.57
CA PHE A 106 -0.03 13.27 4.23
C PHE A 106 -0.64 12.35 3.16
N PRO A 107 -1.96 12.06 3.15
CA PRO A 107 -2.54 11.23 2.09
C PRO A 107 -2.33 11.79 0.68
N LEU A 108 -2.31 13.12 0.51
CA LEU A 108 -2.03 13.76 -0.77
C LEU A 108 -0.56 13.53 -1.18
N PHE A 109 0.37 13.71 -0.23
CA PHE A 109 1.78 13.42 -0.46
C PHE A 109 2.01 11.96 -0.86
N GLU A 110 1.36 11.03 -0.18
CA GLU A 110 1.42 9.60 -0.48
C GLU A 110 0.94 9.30 -1.91
N LEU A 111 -0.16 9.92 -2.35
CA LEU A 111 -0.67 9.77 -3.73
C LEU A 111 0.32 10.32 -4.76
N LEU A 112 0.92 11.48 -4.50
CA LEU A 112 1.94 12.07 -5.37
C LEU A 112 3.18 11.18 -5.47
N PHE A 113 3.65 10.64 -4.35
CA PHE A 113 4.74 9.68 -4.32
C PHE A 113 4.42 8.45 -5.18
N LEU A 114 3.24 7.84 -4.99
CA LEU A 114 2.83 6.66 -5.76
C LEU A 114 2.77 6.95 -7.27
N LYS A 115 2.17 8.07 -7.67
CA LYS A 115 2.13 8.50 -9.07
C LYS A 115 3.54 8.62 -9.66
N GLN A 116 4.41 9.38 -9.01
CA GLN A 116 5.78 9.58 -9.48
C GLN A 116 6.57 8.27 -9.56
N GLN A 117 6.43 7.38 -8.56
CA GLN A 117 7.10 6.08 -8.59
C GLN A 117 6.57 5.18 -9.70
N ALA A 118 5.27 5.25 -10.01
CA ALA A 118 4.69 4.51 -11.13
C ALA A 118 5.31 4.92 -12.48
N GLU A 119 5.58 6.21 -12.66
CA GLU A 119 6.17 6.79 -13.88
C GLU A 119 7.69 6.55 -13.99
N LYS A 120 8.41 6.63 -12.86
CA LYS A 120 9.88 6.49 -12.81
C LYS A 120 10.36 5.03 -12.81
N THR A 121 9.46 4.05 -12.64
CA THR A 121 9.82 2.63 -12.54
C THR A 121 9.25 1.81 -13.70
N VAL A 122 9.64 0.54 -13.77
CA VAL A 122 9.22 -0.40 -14.83
C VAL A 122 8.86 -1.75 -14.22
N GLY A 123 8.21 -2.61 -15.00
CA GLY A 123 7.82 -3.96 -14.59
C GLY A 123 6.86 -3.95 -13.41
N PHE A 124 7.05 -4.87 -12.46
CA PHE A 124 6.18 -5.02 -11.30
C PHE A 124 6.06 -3.75 -10.46
N ARG A 125 7.13 -2.96 -10.29
CA ARG A 125 7.10 -1.75 -9.47
C ARG A 125 6.16 -0.69 -10.04
N SER A 126 6.25 -0.45 -11.35
CA SER A 126 5.37 0.49 -12.03
C SER A 126 3.92 0.06 -11.90
N PHE A 127 3.65 -1.22 -12.16
CA PHE A 127 2.33 -1.82 -11.94
C PHE A 127 1.84 -1.63 -10.50
N TYR A 128 2.65 -1.98 -9.50
CA TYR A 128 2.26 -1.94 -8.10
C TYR A 128 1.95 -0.52 -7.64
N PHE A 129 2.82 0.45 -7.94
CA PHE A 129 2.58 1.84 -7.54
C PHE A 129 1.38 2.46 -8.25
N ARG A 130 1.21 2.19 -9.55
CA ARG A 130 0.03 2.61 -10.30
C ARG A 130 -1.25 2.01 -9.70
N PHE A 131 -1.23 0.71 -9.43
CA PHE A 131 -2.36 0.00 -8.81
C PHE A 131 -2.72 0.57 -7.44
N GLN A 132 -1.73 0.83 -6.57
CA GLN A 132 -1.99 1.44 -5.25
C GLN A 132 -2.55 2.86 -5.36
N PHE A 133 -2.01 3.67 -6.27
CA PHE A 133 -2.51 5.02 -6.55
C PHE A 133 -3.98 4.99 -6.99
N GLU A 134 -4.28 4.25 -8.06
CA GLU A 134 -5.62 4.16 -8.64
C GLU A 134 -6.63 3.61 -7.63
N LEU A 135 -6.25 2.54 -6.90
CA LEU A 135 -7.11 1.95 -5.88
C LEU A 135 -7.44 2.94 -4.75
N LYS A 136 -6.44 3.68 -4.24
CA LYS A 136 -6.67 4.68 -3.19
C LYS A 136 -7.59 5.80 -3.66
N VAL A 137 -7.35 6.35 -4.85
CA VAL A 137 -8.19 7.41 -5.45
C VAL A 137 -9.62 6.91 -5.64
N LEU A 138 -9.78 5.70 -6.18
CA LEU A 138 -11.09 5.11 -6.47
C LEU A 138 -11.89 4.82 -5.19
N LEU A 139 -11.24 4.28 -4.16
CA LEU A 139 -11.88 4.05 -2.85
C LEU A 139 -12.25 5.36 -2.15
N ALA A 140 -11.40 6.38 -2.24
CA ALA A 140 -11.68 7.71 -1.71
C ALA A 140 -12.90 8.33 -2.41
N HIS A 141 -12.96 8.23 -3.74
CA HIS A 141 -14.09 8.68 -4.54
C HIS A 141 -15.39 7.90 -4.21
N TRP A 142 -15.33 6.58 -4.10
CA TRP A 142 -16.47 5.75 -3.68
C TRP A 142 -17.06 6.22 -2.36
N ARG A 143 -16.20 6.45 -1.36
CA ARG A 143 -16.63 6.93 -0.04
C ARG A 143 -17.22 8.33 -0.12
N SER A 144 -16.66 9.21 -0.95
CA SER A 144 -17.18 10.58 -1.10
C SER A 144 -18.59 10.59 -1.68
N ILE A 145 -18.85 9.80 -2.73
CA ILE A 145 -20.18 9.66 -3.32
C ILE A 145 -21.20 9.22 -2.25
N LYS A 146 -20.81 8.27 -1.39
CA LYS A 146 -21.67 7.77 -0.30
C LYS A 146 -21.93 8.81 0.79
N MET A 147 -20.95 9.66 1.07
CA MET A 147 -21.06 10.73 2.08
C MET A 147 -21.76 11.99 1.54
N GLY A 148 -22.02 12.07 0.23
CA GLY A 148 -22.53 13.28 -0.41
C GLY A 148 -21.47 14.37 -0.59
N ASP A 149 -20.20 14.03 -0.37
CA ASP A 149 -19.06 14.93 -0.48
C ASP A 149 -18.27 14.69 -1.77
N SER A 150 -17.50 15.70 -2.18
CA SER A 150 -16.61 15.61 -3.34
C SER A 150 -15.15 15.55 -2.91
N VAL A 151 -14.64 14.35 -2.64
CA VAL A 151 -13.21 14.17 -2.33
C VAL A 151 -12.33 14.48 -3.56
N LEU A 152 -12.88 14.37 -4.78
CA LEU A 152 -12.16 14.74 -5.99
C LEU A 152 -11.95 16.26 -6.14
N GLU A 153 -12.70 17.09 -5.40
CA GLU A 153 -12.47 18.54 -5.33
C GLU A 153 -11.37 18.91 -4.33
N SER A 154 -11.00 18.01 -3.41
CA SER A 154 -9.89 18.19 -2.48
C SER A 154 -8.61 17.49 -2.93
N VAL A 155 -8.60 16.91 -4.13
CA VAL A 155 -7.38 16.41 -4.77
C VAL A 155 -6.54 17.63 -5.15
N GLY A 156 -5.31 17.72 -4.65
CA GLY A 156 -4.42 18.85 -4.90
C GLY A 156 -4.19 19.12 -6.39
N SER A 157 -3.86 20.37 -6.73
CA SER A 157 -3.67 20.86 -8.10
C SER A 157 -2.73 19.99 -8.96
N GLU A 158 -1.75 19.36 -8.33
CA GLU A 158 -0.73 18.50 -8.93
C GLU A 158 -1.29 17.18 -9.49
N LEU A 159 -2.50 16.82 -9.07
CA LEU A 159 -3.21 15.61 -9.48
C LEU A 159 -4.44 15.92 -10.34
N GLU A 160 -4.81 17.19 -10.55
CA GLU A 160 -6.02 17.55 -11.29
C GLU A 160 -5.97 17.20 -12.78
N GLU A 161 -4.79 17.26 -13.37
CA GLU A 161 -4.54 16.92 -14.78
C GLU A 161 -4.27 15.43 -15.00
N GLU A 162 -4.27 14.62 -13.94
CA GLU A 162 -4.04 13.19 -14.09
C GLU A 162 -5.22 12.55 -14.82
N ASP A 163 -4.94 11.88 -15.95
CA ASP A 163 -5.97 11.27 -16.81
C ASP A 163 -6.97 10.41 -16.03
N PHE A 164 -6.49 9.64 -15.06
CA PHE A 164 -7.35 8.83 -14.20
C PHE A 164 -8.31 9.66 -13.34
N ILE A 165 -7.84 10.78 -12.78
CA ILE A 165 -8.66 11.69 -11.97
C ILE A 165 -9.60 12.50 -12.85
N VAL A 166 -9.14 12.99 -14.00
CA VAL A 166 -9.98 13.67 -15.00
C VAL A 166 -11.11 12.75 -15.44
N HIS A 167 -10.80 11.48 -15.72
CA HIS A 167 -11.78 10.46 -16.07
C HIS A 167 -12.81 10.27 -14.95
N LEU A 168 -12.36 10.13 -13.69
CA LEU A 168 -13.28 9.99 -12.55
C LEU A 168 -14.15 11.25 -12.34
N LYS A 169 -13.60 12.46 -12.48
CA LYS A 169 -14.34 13.73 -12.39
C LYS A 169 -15.43 13.80 -13.46
N GLY A 170 -15.11 13.45 -14.71
CA GLY A 170 -16.06 13.46 -15.83
C GLY A 170 -17.23 12.47 -15.67
N ILE A 171 -17.04 11.37 -14.93
CA ILE A 171 -18.10 10.39 -14.70
C ILE A 171 -19.06 10.80 -13.57
N LYS A 172 -18.64 11.64 -12.62
CA LYS A 172 -19.52 12.17 -11.54
C LYS A 172 -20.78 12.85 -12.08
N GLU A 173 -20.72 13.42 -13.29
CA GLU A 173 -21.84 14.07 -13.97
C GLU A 173 -22.87 13.06 -14.54
N GLN A 174 -22.53 11.77 -14.62
CA GLN A 174 -23.39 10.72 -15.14
C GLN A 174 -24.15 10.01 -14.01
N LYS A 175 -25.48 9.93 -14.12
CA LYS A 175 -26.35 9.27 -13.11
C LYS A 175 -26.02 7.80 -12.86
N ASN A 176 -25.31 7.15 -13.77
CA ASN A 176 -24.88 5.75 -13.68
C ASN A 176 -23.36 5.70 -13.66
N TRP A 177 -22.78 5.87 -12.48
CA TRP A 177 -21.33 5.77 -12.29
C TRP A 177 -20.84 4.34 -12.53
N HIS A 178 -19.76 4.18 -13.30
CA HIS A 178 -19.07 2.91 -13.53
C HIS A 178 -17.59 3.05 -13.19
N PHE A 179 -17.01 1.98 -12.65
CA PHE A 179 -15.56 1.92 -12.42
C PHE A 179 -14.87 1.72 -13.77
N PRO A 180 -13.61 2.16 -13.91
CA PRO A 180 -12.76 1.74 -15.03
C PRO A 180 -12.79 0.22 -15.19
N GLU A 181 -12.62 -0.27 -16.41
CA GLU A 181 -12.81 -1.69 -16.74
C GLU A 181 -11.93 -2.59 -15.87
N GLU A 182 -10.69 -2.18 -15.64
CA GLU A 182 -9.72 -2.91 -14.81
C GLU A 182 -10.11 -3.01 -13.32
N PHE A 183 -11.04 -2.16 -12.86
CA PHE A 183 -11.62 -2.17 -11.51
C PHE A 183 -13.10 -2.56 -11.48
N SER A 184 -13.69 -3.00 -12.60
CA SER A 184 -15.11 -3.38 -12.67
C SER A 184 -15.52 -4.39 -11.58
N GLY A 185 -14.68 -5.39 -11.29
CA GLY A 185 -14.90 -6.36 -10.22
C GLY A 185 -14.90 -5.75 -8.81
N LEU A 186 -14.18 -4.65 -8.58
CA LEU A 186 -14.12 -3.97 -7.29
C LEU A 186 -15.45 -3.30 -6.94
N LYS A 187 -16.15 -2.70 -7.91
CA LYS A 187 -17.46 -2.06 -7.65
C LYS A 187 -18.46 -3.06 -7.07
N ALA A 188 -18.59 -4.22 -7.70
CA ALA A 188 -19.50 -5.28 -7.24
C ALA A 188 -19.15 -5.77 -5.83
N ILE A 189 -17.86 -5.82 -5.50
CA ILE A 189 -17.38 -6.13 -4.15
C ILE A 189 -17.86 -5.06 -3.16
N LEU A 190 -17.59 -3.79 -3.45
CA LEU A 190 -17.91 -2.67 -2.55
C LEU A 190 -19.42 -2.54 -2.30
N GLU A 191 -20.24 -2.73 -3.34
CA GLU A 191 -21.71 -2.72 -3.22
C GLU A 191 -22.23 -3.85 -2.34
N LYS A 192 -21.64 -5.06 -2.47
CA LYS A 192 -22.06 -6.23 -1.70
C LYS A 192 -21.71 -6.10 -0.21
N THR A 193 -20.58 -5.48 0.10
CA THR A 193 -20.06 -5.37 1.47
C THR A 193 -20.31 -3.99 2.10
N ASP A 194 -21.10 -3.12 1.46
CA ASP A 194 -21.30 -1.71 1.84
C ASP A 194 -21.77 -1.51 3.30
N LYS A 195 -22.47 -2.51 3.85
CA LYS A 195 -23.04 -2.45 5.21
C LYS A 195 -22.10 -2.89 6.31
N ASN A 196 -21.01 -3.58 5.97
CA ASN A 196 -20.08 -4.14 6.95
C ASN A 196 -18.64 -3.70 6.59
N PRO A 197 -18.08 -2.71 7.31
CA PRO A 197 -16.72 -2.22 7.06
C PRO A 197 -15.65 -3.31 7.13
N GLU A 198 -15.83 -4.33 7.97
CA GLU A 198 -14.88 -5.43 8.09
C GLU A 198 -14.92 -6.33 6.86
N GLU A 199 -16.11 -6.75 6.44
CA GLU A 199 -16.28 -7.53 5.19
C GLU A 199 -15.76 -6.74 3.98
N GLN A 200 -15.99 -5.43 3.96
CA GLN A 200 -15.48 -4.57 2.89
C GLN A 200 -13.95 -4.52 2.88
N TYR A 201 -13.33 -4.35 4.05
CA TYR A 201 -11.88 -4.40 4.16
C TYR A 201 -11.33 -5.75 3.69
N GLU A 202 -11.88 -6.86 4.18
CA GLU A 202 -11.44 -8.20 3.77
C GLU A 202 -11.56 -8.43 2.27
N ALA A 203 -12.66 -7.97 1.68
CA ALA A 203 -12.90 -8.14 0.25
C ALA A 203 -11.98 -7.25 -0.61
N ILE A 204 -11.61 -6.05 -0.12
CA ILE A 204 -10.59 -5.21 -0.76
C ILE A 204 -9.21 -5.87 -0.67
N GLU A 205 -8.84 -6.44 0.48
CA GLU A 205 -7.56 -7.16 0.61
C GLU A 205 -7.51 -8.41 -0.27
N ALA A 206 -8.62 -9.16 -0.39
CA ALA A 206 -8.74 -10.27 -1.33
C ALA A 206 -8.60 -9.82 -2.79
N TYR A 207 -9.21 -8.69 -3.15
CA TYR A 207 -9.07 -8.10 -4.47
C TYR A 207 -7.61 -7.70 -4.75
N LYS A 208 -6.93 -7.02 -3.82
CA LYS A 208 -5.50 -6.65 -3.92
C LYS A 208 -4.62 -7.88 -4.09
N PHE A 209 -4.82 -8.91 -3.26
CA PHE A 209 -4.08 -10.16 -3.34
C PHE A 209 -4.22 -10.80 -4.73
N ALA A 210 -5.47 -10.97 -5.20
CA ALA A 210 -5.74 -11.60 -6.49
C ALA A 210 -5.16 -10.80 -7.67
N ARG A 211 -5.21 -9.46 -7.63
CA ARG A 211 -4.65 -8.60 -8.69
C ARG A 211 -3.13 -8.70 -8.75
N ILE A 212 -2.45 -8.65 -7.61
CA ILE A 212 -1.00 -8.78 -7.53
C ILE A 212 -0.58 -10.19 -7.99
N GLN A 213 -1.24 -11.23 -7.49
CA GLN A 213 -0.96 -12.63 -7.86
C GLN A 213 -1.13 -12.85 -9.36
N SER A 214 -2.22 -12.36 -9.94
CA SER A 214 -2.50 -12.49 -11.38
C SER A 214 -1.41 -11.85 -12.25
N TYR A 215 -0.81 -10.74 -11.80
CA TYR A 215 0.26 -10.07 -12.53
C TYR A 215 1.58 -10.87 -12.53
N VAL A 216 1.85 -11.68 -11.50
CA VAL A 216 3.14 -12.36 -11.32
C VAL A 216 3.12 -13.86 -11.53
N GLN A 217 1.96 -14.50 -11.57
CA GLN A 217 1.82 -15.97 -11.63
C GLN A 217 2.53 -16.61 -12.84
N ASP A 218 2.64 -15.90 -13.96
CA ASP A 218 3.29 -16.35 -15.19
C ASP A 218 4.78 -15.96 -15.27
N LYS A 219 5.30 -15.27 -14.25
CA LYS A 219 6.65 -14.68 -14.21
C LYS A 219 7.55 -15.31 -13.16
N VAL A 220 7.28 -16.55 -12.76
CA VAL A 220 7.88 -17.26 -11.61
C VAL A 220 9.40 -17.08 -11.49
N PHE A 221 10.14 -17.09 -12.60
CA PHE A 221 11.60 -16.95 -12.60
C PHE A 221 12.09 -15.54 -12.96
N SER A 222 11.47 -14.52 -12.38
CA SER A 222 11.81 -13.11 -12.65
C SER A 222 11.85 -12.27 -11.38
N MET A 223 12.48 -11.10 -11.49
CA MET A 223 12.43 -10.10 -10.43
C MET A 223 11.00 -9.62 -10.17
N ASP A 224 10.14 -9.57 -11.19
CA ASP A 224 8.74 -9.20 -11.02
C ASP A 224 8.01 -10.16 -10.08
N TYR A 225 8.29 -11.46 -10.19
CA TYR A 225 7.72 -12.45 -9.26
C TYR A 225 8.23 -12.27 -7.84
N LEU A 226 9.53 -12.03 -7.64
CA LEU A 226 10.07 -11.82 -6.30
C LEU A 226 9.51 -10.55 -5.65
N LEU A 227 9.39 -9.45 -6.40
CA LEU A 227 8.79 -8.22 -5.90
C LEU A 227 7.29 -8.38 -5.61
N GLY A 228 6.56 -9.12 -6.45
CA GLY A 228 5.17 -9.44 -6.19
C GLY A 228 4.98 -10.36 -5.00
N TYR A 229 5.86 -11.34 -4.82
CA TYR A 229 5.88 -12.19 -3.63
C TYR A 229 6.05 -11.35 -2.37
N PHE A 230 6.99 -10.41 -2.34
CA PHE A 230 7.15 -9.47 -1.22
C PHE A 230 5.87 -8.67 -0.95
N ALA A 231 5.25 -8.11 -1.98
CA ALA A 231 4.01 -7.34 -1.82
C ALA A 231 2.85 -8.20 -1.28
N LEU A 232 2.72 -9.44 -1.77
CA LEU A 232 1.74 -10.41 -1.26
C LEU A 232 2.05 -10.80 0.19
N PHE A 233 3.32 -10.99 0.53
CA PHE A 233 3.76 -11.34 1.88
C PHE A 233 3.38 -10.25 2.89
N VAL A 234 3.70 -8.99 2.57
CA VAL A 234 3.31 -7.82 3.40
C VAL A 234 1.80 -7.77 3.61
N LEU A 235 1.03 -8.01 2.55
CA LEU A 235 -0.42 -8.00 2.56
C LEU A 235 -1.02 -9.14 3.41
N VAL A 236 -0.45 -10.35 3.32
CA VAL A 236 -0.82 -11.49 4.18
C VAL A 236 -0.56 -11.14 5.64
N GLU A 237 0.62 -10.64 5.98
CA GLU A 237 0.95 -10.27 7.36
C GLU A 237 0.04 -9.17 7.91
N ASP A 238 -0.30 -8.16 7.11
CA ASP A 238 -1.23 -7.10 7.51
C ASP A 238 -2.63 -7.64 7.77
N TYR A 239 -3.12 -8.51 6.90
CA TYR A 239 -4.40 -9.18 7.07
C TYR A 239 -4.44 -9.99 8.38
N GLN A 240 -3.38 -10.76 8.67
CA GLN A 240 -3.28 -11.55 9.89
C GLN A 240 -3.20 -10.67 11.15
N LYS A 241 -2.40 -9.58 11.11
CA LYS A 241 -2.32 -8.61 12.23
C LYS A 241 -3.68 -8.00 12.54
N LEU A 242 -4.47 -7.64 11.52
CA LEU A 242 -5.81 -7.12 11.73
C LEU A 242 -6.72 -8.17 12.39
N LYS A 243 -6.69 -9.41 11.90
CA LYS A 243 -7.51 -10.50 12.46
C LYS A 243 -7.22 -10.78 13.92
N VAL A 244 -5.94 -10.79 14.28
CA VAL A 244 -5.52 -10.91 15.67
C VAL A 244 -6.04 -9.73 16.50
N LYS A 245 -5.89 -8.49 16.02
CA LYS A 245 -6.38 -7.30 16.74
C LYS A 245 -7.90 -7.34 16.96
N GLN A 246 -8.68 -7.70 15.94
CA GLN A 246 -10.13 -7.85 16.03
C GLN A 246 -10.53 -8.90 17.07
N GLN A 247 -9.84 -10.06 17.06
CA GLN A 247 -10.09 -11.11 18.03
C GLN A 247 -9.85 -10.65 19.47
N HIS A 248 -8.78 -9.89 19.71
CA HIS A 248 -8.49 -9.35 21.04
C HIS A 248 -9.56 -8.34 21.50
N GLN A 249 -9.96 -7.41 20.64
CA GLN A 249 -11.01 -6.43 20.96
C GLN A 249 -12.37 -7.09 21.27
N TRP A 250 -12.71 -8.15 20.53
CA TRP A 250 -13.93 -8.92 20.79
C TRP A 250 -13.87 -9.63 22.14
N LEU A 251 -12.74 -10.27 22.49
CA LEU A 251 -12.55 -10.92 23.78
C LEU A 251 -12.69 -9.94 24.95
N GLU A 252 -12.10 -8.74 24.83
CA GLU A 252 -12.22 -7.68 25.84
C GLU A 252 -13.69 -7.25 26.03
N THR A 253 -14.42 -7.04 24.94
CA THR A 253 -15.85 -6.65 24.99
C THR A 253 -16.72 -7.73 25.64
N VAL A 254 -16.44 -9.01 25.38
CA VAL A 254 -17.17 -10.14 25.99
C VAL A 254 -16.81 -10.30 27.47
N CYS A 255 -15.55 -10.10 27.84
CA CYS A 255 -15.12 -10.16 29.24
C CYS A 255 -15.66 -9.00 30.09
N GLU A 256 -15.80 -7.79 29.52
CA GLU A 256 -16.40 -6.63 30.19
C GLU A 256 -17.93 -6.72 30.30
N GLY A 257 -18.59 -7.39 29.34
CA GLY A 257 -20.05 -7.62 29.37
C GLY A 257 -20.52 -8.75 30.30
N ILE A 258 -19.60 -9.45 30.96
CA ILE A 258 -19.89 -10.54 31.93
C ILE A 258 -19.56 -10.09 33.38
N GLY A 259 -19.16 -8.83 33.58
CA GLY A 259 -18.88 -8.21 34.88
C GLY A 259 -20.08 -7.54 35.55
#